data_AF-A0A7C6Z4E1-F1
#
_entry.id   AF-A0A7C6Z4E1-F1
#
_cell.length_a   1.000
_cell.length_b   1.000
_cell.length_c   1.000
_cell.angle_alpha   90.00
_cell.angle_beta   90.00
_cell.angle_gamma   90.00
#
_symmetry.space_group_name_H-M   'P 1'
#
loop_
_entity.id
_entity.type
_entity.pdbx_description
1 polymer ?
#
loop_
_entity_poly.entity_id
_entity_poly.type
_entity_poly.pdbx_seq_one_letter_code
_entity_poly.pdbx_strand_id
1 'polypeptide(L)' 'VLRFKQGFGRLIRSKSDRGLVILCDGRVIHKRYGRYFLSSLPVRTHIRTSRSQILDKIDVWFDEEYQKELL' A
#
# COMPACT_ATOMS: atom_id res chain seq x y z
N VAL A 1 -7.72 5.79 -12.99
CA VAL A 1 -7.08 6.43 -11.80
C VAL A 1 -8.10 6.92 -10.77
N LEU A 2 -9.15 7.68 -11.14
CA LEU A 2 -10.10 8.26 -10.17
C LEU A 2 -10.74 7.24 -9.21
N ARG A 3 -11.35 6.17 -9.73
CA ARG A 3 -11.93 5.09 -8.90
C ARG A 3 -10.90 4.41 -7.99
N PHE A 4 -9.65 4.32 -8.45
CA PHE A 4 -8.55 3.75 -7.67
C PHE A 4 -8.22 4.64 -6.47
N LYS A 5 -8.02 5.96 -6.68
CA LYS A 5 -7.84 6.93 -5.60
C LYS A 5 -9.00 6.94 -4.60
N GLN A 6 -10.24 6.86 -5.10
CA GLN A 6 -11.44 6.83 -4.25
C GLN A 6 -11.47 5.60 -3.34
N GLY A 7 -10.95 4.45 -3.79
CA GLY A 7 -10.79 3.26 -2.95
C GLY A 7 -9.91 3.52 -1.72
N PHE A 8 -8.78 4.22 -1.89
CA PHE A 8 -7.87 4.56 -0.79
C PHE A 8 -8.52 5.49 0.24
N GLY A 9 -9.30 6.47 -0.22
CA GLY A 9 -10.05 7.38 0.66
C GLY A 9 -11.18 6.69 1.47
N ARG A 10 -11.50 5.42 1.17
CA ARG A 10 -12.38 4.61 2.03
C ARG A 10 -11.64 3.87 3.13
N LEU A 11 -10.32 3.68 3.00
CA LEU A 11 -9.50 2.95 3.96
C LEU A 11 -8.86 3.88 4.99
N ILE A 12 -8.25 4.98 4.53
CA ILE A 12 -7.59 5.97 5.38
C ILE A 12 -8.34 7.29 5.23
N ARG A 13 -9.09 7.67 6.27
CA ARG A 13 -9.99 8.83 6.30
C ARG A 13 -9.51 9.92 7.23
N SER A 14 -8.87 9.56 8.33
CA SER A 14 -8.36 10.47 9.35
C SER A 14 -6.83 10.48 9.39
N LYS A 15 -6.22 11.49 10.02
CA LYS A 15 -4.76 11.57 10.20
C LYS A 15 -4.21 10.48 11.12
N SER A 16 -5.05 9.89 11.97
CA SER A 16 -4.68 8.81 12.87
C SER A 16 -4.91 7.41 12.28
N ASP A 17 -5.60 7.31 11.14
CA ASP A 17 -5.88 6.02 10.52
C ASP A 17 -4.58 5.41 9.99
N ARG A 18 -4.32 4.16 10.38
CA ARG A 18 -3.23 3.33 9.87
C ARG A 18 -3.82 2.10 9.20
N GLY A 19 -3.20 1.67 8.11
CA GLY A 19 -3.62 0.46 7.40
C GLY A 19 -2.68 0.09 6.26
N LEU A 20 -2.93 -1.10 5.71
CA LEU A 20 -2.19 -1.65 4.57
C LEU A 20 -3.12 -1.77 3.36
N VAL A 21 -2.60 -1.44 2.17
CA VAL A 21 -3.29 -1.68 0.89
C VAL A 21 -2.50 -2.69 0.07
N ILE A 22 -3.14 -3.81 -0.25
CA ILE A 22 -2.54 -4.88 -1.04
C ILE A 22 -3.14 -4.83 -2.45
N LEU A 23 -2.28 -4.71 -3.46
CA LEU A 23 -2.66 -4.69 -4.86
C LEU A 23 -2.34 -6.03 -5.52
N CYS A 24 -3.36 -6.87 -5.69
CA CYS A 24 -3.23 -8.19 -6.31
C CYS A 24 -3.36 -8.16 -7.85
N ASP A 25 -3.02 -7.05 -8.49
CA ASP A 25 -3.17 -6.85 -9.94
C ASP A 25 -1.83 -6.51 -10.60
N GLY A 26 -1.26 -7.48 -11.32
CA GLY A 26 0.00 -7.32 -12.04
C GLY A 26 -0.04 -6.26 -13.15
N ARG A 27 -1.21 -5.84 -13.61
CA ARG A 27 -1.34 -4.80 -14.65
C ARG A 27 -0.79 -3.46 -14.20
N VAL A 28 -0.84 -3.16 -12.90
CA VAL A 28 -0.25 -1.95 -12.30
C VAL A 28 1.26 -1.88 -12.53
N ILE A 29 1.89 -3.02 -12.76
CA ILE A 29 3.32 -3.14 -13.05
C ILE A 29 3.57 -3.22 -14.55
N HIS A 30 2.92 -4.17 -15.21
CA HIS A 30 3.32 -4.58 -16.56
C HIS A 30 2.76 -3.67 -17.66
N LYS A 31 1.76 -2.86 -17.38
CA LYS A 31 1.15 -1.97 -18.37
C LYS A 31 1.73 -0.57 -18.26
N ARG A 32 1.90 0.09 -19.41
CA ARG A 32 2.40 1.48 -19.50
C ARG A 32 1.63 2.45 -18.61
N TYR A 33 0.32 2.25 -18.47
CA TYR A 33 -0.54 3.09 -17.65
C TYR A 33 -0.34 2.87 -16.14
N GLY A 34 0.28 1.77 -15.71
CA GLY A 34 0.46 1.41 -14.31
C GLY A 34 1.23 2.46 -13.50
N ARG A 35 2.21 3.12 -14.13
CA ARG A 35 2.93 4.27 -13.54
C ARG A 35 1.99 5.40 -13.10
N TYR A 36 0.94 5.68 -13.87
CA TYR A 36 -0.05 6.70 -13.51
C TYR A 36 -0.95 6.26 -12.35
N PHE A 37 -1.08 4.97 -12.06
CA PHE A 37 -1.80 4.50 -10.87
C PHE A 37 -0.92 4.66 -9.63
N LEU A 38 0.34 4.22 -9.72
CA LEU A 38 1.30 4.30 -8.62
C LEU A 38 1.61 5.75 -8.23
N SER A 39 1.87 6.62 -9.21
CA SER A 39 2.14 8.05 -8.98
C SER A 39 0.95 8.82 -8.41
N SER A 40 -0.23 8.20 -8.42
CA SER A 40 -1.47 8.81 -7.97
C SER A 40 -1.79 8.53 -6.51
N LEU A 41 -1.05 7.61 -5.89
CA LEU A 41 -1.22 7.23 -4.51
C LEU A 41 -0.56 8.23 -3.57
N PRO A 42 -1.16 8.49 -2.39
CA PRO A 42 -0.58 9.37 -1.37
C PRO A 42 0.59 8.71 -0.61
N VAL A 43 1.18 7.63 -1.13
CA VAL A 43 2.31 6.92 -0.53
C VAL A 43 3.55 7.06 -1.41
N ARG A 44 4.68 7.41 -0.80
CA ARG A 44 5.95 7.57 -1.52
C ARG A 44 6.60 6.22 -1.87
N THR A 45 6.29 5.18 -1.11
CA THR A 45 6.94 3.87 -1.23
C THR A 45 5.88 2.78 -1.34
N HIS A 46 6.02 1.92 -2.34
CA HIS A 46 5.23 0.70 -2.49
C HIS A 46 6.17 -0.49 -2.61
N ILE A 47 5.91 -1.54 -1.82
CA ILE A 47 6.76 -2.73 -1.76
C ILE A 47 6.22 -3.76 -2.75
N ARG A 48 7.12 -4.41 -3.47
CA ARG A 48 6.81 -5.43 -4.46
C ARG A 48 7.62 -6.67 -4.14
N THR A 49 6.94 -7.73 -3.72
CA THR A 49 7.61 -8.94 -3.23
C THR A 49 6.71 -10.16 -3.40
N SER A 50 7.24 -11.35 -3.10
CA SER A 50 6.47 -12.60 -3.20
C SER A 50 5.34 -12.66 -2.16
N ARG A 51 4.36 -13.55 -2.36
CA ARG A 51 3.25 -13.73 -1.42
C ARG A 51 3.75 -14.00 0.01
N SER A 52 4.70 -14.90 0.19
CA SER A 52 5.25 -15.23 1.50
C SER A 52 5.86 -14.01 2.18
N GLN A 53 6.69 -13.26 1.44
CA GLN A 53 7.32 -12.04 1.96
C GLN A 53 6.31 -10.91 2.22
N ILE A 54 5.16 -10.88 1.53
CA ILE A 54 4.06 -9.96 1.85
C ILE A 54 3.48 -10.33 3.23
N LEU A 55 3.22 -11.61 3.48
CA LEU A 55 2.70 -12.07 4.77
C LEU A 55 3.66 -11.71 5.91
N ASP A 56 4.96 -12.01 5.74
CA ASP A 56 5.99 -11.66 6.75
C ASP A 56 5.99 -10.15 7.05
N LYS A 57 5.83 -9.30 6.03
CA LYS A 57 5.77 -7.84 6.19
C LYS A 57 4.48 -7.36 6.83
N ILE A 58 3.37 -8.05 6.60
CA ILE A 58 2.09 -7.74 7.25
C ILE A 58 2.23 -8.01 8.74
N ASP A 59 2.80 -9.15 9.12
CA ASP A 59 2.99 -9.53 10.53
C ASP A 59 3.89 -8.52 11.24
N VAL A 60 5.03 -8.14 10.63
CA VAL A 60 5.92 -7.09 11.16
C VAL A 60 5.22 -5.73 11.27
N TRP A 61 4.30 -5.41 10.36
CA TRP A 61 3.58 -4.13 10.43
C TRP A 61 2.57 -4.09 11.58
N PHE A 62 1.95 -5.23 11.91
CA PHE A 62 1.04 -5.32 13.06
C PHE A 62 1.76 -5.35 14.41
N ASP A 63 3.06 -5.61 14.42
CA ASP A 63 3.87 -5.55 15.64
C ASP A 63 4.01 -4.10 16.15
N GLU A 64 3.38 -3.82 17.29
CA GLU A 64 3.36 -2.49 17.91
C GLU A 64 4.74 -2.02 18.39
N GLU A 65 5.65 -2.94 18.68
CA GLU A 65 7.01 -2.61 19.13
C GLU A 65 7.84 -2.06 17.96
N TYR A 66 7.67 -2.65 16.76
CA TYR A 66 8.32 -2.21 15.52
C TYR A 66 7.75 -0.87 15.00
N GLN A 67 6.46 -0.61 15.23
CA GLN A 67 5.80 0.65 14.86
C GLN A 67 6.34 1.88 15.61
N LYS A 68 6.95 1.70 16.80
CA LYS A 68 7.57 2.78 17.57
C LYS A 68 8.95 3.19 17.05
N GLU A 69 9.66 2.31 16.36
CA GLU A 69 11.03 2.56 15.86
C GLU A 69 11.03 3.25 14.47
N LEU A 70 9.90 3.21 13.76
CA LEU A 70 9.73 3.72 12.40
C LEU A 70 9.10 5.13 12.31
N LEU A 71 8.76 5.75 13.45
CA LEU A 71 8.21 7.11 13.56
C LEU A 71 9.22 8.06 14.19
#